data_AF-E1ZLN4-F1
#
_entry.id   AF-E1ZLN4-F1
#
_cell.length_a   1.000
_cell.length_b   1.000
_cell.length_c   1.000
_cell.angle_alpha   90.00
_cell.angle_beta   90.00
_cell.angle_gamma   90.00
#
_symmetry.space_group_name_H-M   'P 1'
#
loop_
_entity.id
_entity.type
_entity.pdbx_description
1 polymer ?
#
loop_
_entity_poly.entity_id
_entity_poly.type
_entity_poly.pdbx_seq_one_letter_code
_entity_poly.pdbx_strand_id
1 'polypeptide(L)'
;MAKPLLQLQPPLLLHARHRSGVRLPLTHAAAAHPTPAATQCQDVPTLVSLLRAGVSCARLNLSWGTREYHARSLANLAEAMKQTKRLCSVFVDTVGREVTVRRPVQFDEHGWPTQKGEKKVEVEQDQIITITTDPTAEPSSTLFPVSYPGFPEIVEVDHQLQFGRFLATGAEGASLYVLEKTETTVTCVALNSAVLDGLLTVMICHTEDFSGDFALPLLTEHDADCIKYLGSRFEVDFVNLSYCNHEEDLYAARSFLDSLGMQYTKIIERKSSVRNFEGIANSADGIIISRGNLGLDFEPEASAMALLQKRIIARCNQLGKPVLITRVVDTMVATPRPTRAEATDVANAVLDGADGMLLGAETLRGLHPLVTAETPYVSEFGSLRPKMAGSSMQLNRILLTHAPYMTKLESLASSATRVAEKINAGLIIVMVQSGRTVSLVSKYRPPMPIMAVVVPKLKSTRLGWQLEGKYLARQTCLLRGVVPMLAAPMSEGSGGARAVEPGLAWPGCVVA
;
A
#
# COMPACT_ATOMS: atom_id res chain seq x y z
N MET A 1 -64.62 -16.40 43.21
CA MET A 1 -64.58 -15.29 42.22
C MET A 1 -63.70 -15.74 41.06
N ALA A 2 -63.95 -15.32 39.82
CA ALA A 2 -63.34 -15.95 38.64
C ALA A 2 -63.12 -14.98 37.46
N LYS A 3 -62.00 -15.20 36.74
CA LYS A 3 -61.69 -14.72 35.38
C LYS A 3 -61.56 -13.19 35.19
N PRO A 4 -61.00 -12.72 34.05
CA PRO A 4 -60.46 -13.48 32.92
C PRO A 4 -58.94 -13.36 32.69
N LEU A 5 -58.38 -14.35 31.99
CA LEU A 5 -57.17 -14.14 31.18
C LEU A 5 -57.53 -13.19 30.04
N LEU A 6 -56.61 -12.29 29.67
CA LEU A 6 -56.70 -11.52 28.43
C LEU A 6 -55.39 -11.73 27.66
N GLN A 7 -55.50 -12.30 26.46
CA GLN A 7 -54.34 -12.59 25.62
C GLN A 7 -53.76 -11.27 25.09
N LEU A 8 -52.45 -11.11 25.22
CA LEU A 8 -51.68 -10.20 24.38
C LEU A 8 -50.63 -11.01 23.61
N GLN A 9 -50.45 -10.62 22.35
CA GLN A 9 -49.61 -11.32 21.38
C GLN A 9 -48.13 -11.24 21.79
N PRO A 10 -47.26 -12.16 21.32
CA PRO A 10 -45.81 -11.97 21.46
C PRO A 10 -45.44 -10.59 20.88
N PRO A 11 -44.73 -9.74 21.63
CA PRO A 11 -44.32 -8.44 21.12
C PRO A 11 -43.45 -8.67 19.88
N LEU A 12 -43.75 -7.92 18.80
CA LEU A 12 -43.04 -8.06 17.53
C LEU A 12 -41.53 -7.94 17.76
N LEU A 13 -40.76 -8.57 16.86
CA LEU A 13 -39.34 -8.31 16.65
C LEU A 13 -39.14 -6.89 16.10
N LEU A 14 -39.41 -5.91 16.96
CA LEU A 14 -38.93 -4.54 16.84
C LEU A 14 -37.41 -4.60 16.89
N HIS A 15 -36.80 -4.71 15.69
CA HIS A 15 -35.42 -4.33 15.47
C HIS A 15 -35.28 -2.84 15.81
N ALA A 16 -35.11 -2.57 17.10
CA ALA A 16 -34.70 -1.28 17.62
C ALA A 16 -33.36 -0.94 16.97
N ARG A 17 -33.42 -0.10 15.92
CA ARG A 17 -32.27 0.49 15.25
C ARG A 17 -31.62 1.49 16.21
N HIS A 18 -30.97 0.97 17.25
CA HIS A 18 -30.29 1.77 18.26
C HIS A 18 -29.09 2.46 17.60
N ARG A 19 -29.32 3.70 17.15
CA ARG A 19 -28.31 4.62 16.61
C ARG A 19 -27.46 5.17 17.75
N SER A 20 -26.75 4.27 18.42
CA SER A 20 -25.66 4.55 19.34
C SER A 20 -24.37 4.01 18.71
N GLY A 21 -23.28 4.76 18.63
CA GLY A 21 -23.05 6.12 19.14
C GLY A 21 -21.61 6.56 18.93
N VAL A 22 -20.70 5.59 18.80
CA VAL A 22 -19.36 5.75 18.23
C VAL A 22 -19.20 4.72 17.11
N ARG A 23 -19.07 5.18 15.86
CA ARG A 23 -18.46 4.35 14.81
C ARG A 23 -16.95 4.44 15.01
N LEU A 24 -16.31 3.34 15.42
CA LEU A 24 -14.86 3.26 15.40
C LEU A 24 -14.38 3.38 13.94
N PRO A 25 -13.48 4.32 13.62
CA PRO A 25 -13.04 4.53 12.25
C PRO A 25 -12.05 3.47 11.81
N LEU A 26 -12.34 2.80 10.71
CA LEU A 26 -11.60 1.65 10.20
C LEU A 26 -11.58 1.75 8.64
N THR A 27 -10.54 2.38 8.06
CA THR A 27 -10.22 2.56 6.59
C THR A 27 -11.29 3.28 5.72
N HIS A 28 -11.07 3.97 4.57
CA HIS A 28 -9.93 4.24 3.66
C HIS A 28 -10.09 5.65 2.92
N ALA A 29 -9.67 5.81 1.63
CA ALA A 29 -9.50 6.93 0.64
C ALA A 29 -10.12 8.40 0.65
N ALA A 30 -9.99 9.11 -0.52
CA ALA A 30 -10.27 10.50 -1.07
C ALA A 30 -11.07 11.67 -0.40
N ALA A 31 -11.51 12.68 -1.23
CA ALA A 31 -11.95 14.06 -0.83
C ALA A 31 -12.25 15.15 -1.94
N ALA A 32 -11.98 14.93 -3.24
CA ALA A 32 -12.71 15.47 -4.41
C ALA A 32 -13.09 16.99 -4.57
N HIS A 33 -12.66 17.61 -5.69
CA HIS A 33 -13.52 18.35 -6.66
C HIS A 33 -12.74 18.62 -7.99
N PRO A 34 -13.35 19.11 -9.10
CA PRO A 34 -12.93 18.68 -10.44
C PRO A 34 -12.28 19.76 -11.32
N THR A 35 -11.00 19.59 -11.64
CA THR A 35 -10.35 20.19 -12.83
C THR A 35 -9.41 19.18 -13.51
N PRO A 36 -9.38 19.09 -14.86
CA PRO A 36 -8.63 18.05 -15.57
C PRO A 36 -7.15 18.43 -15.78
N ALA A 37 -6.38 18.57 -14.70
CA ALA A 37 -4.92 18.72 -14.76
C ALA A 37 -4.22 18.28 -13.47
N ALA A 38 -4.72 18.72 -12.31
CA ALA A 38 -4.07 18.54 -11.01
C ALA A 38 -4.43 17.21 -10.32
N THR A 39 -3.56 16.76 -9.42
CA THR A 39 -3.77 15.57 -8.58
C THR A 39 -4.88 15.80 -7.55
N GLN A 40 -5.96 15.04 -7.61
CA GLN A 40 -7.24 15.34 -6.94
C GLN A 40 -7.28 15.12 -5.41
N CYS A 41 -6.12 14.98 -4.75
CA CYS A 41 -6.06 14.70 -3.31
C CYS A 41 -4.94 15.40 -2.52
N GLN A 42 -4.34 16.46 -3.04
CA GLN A 42 -3.23 17.14 -2.37
C GLN A 42 -3.66 18.22 -1.36
N ASP A 43 -4.90 18.72 -1.43
CA ASP A 43 -5.38 19.81 -0.58
C ASP A 43 -5.80 19.35 0.83
N VAL A 44 -5.70 20.25 1.81
CA VAL A 44 -6.00 19.93 3.22
C VAL A 44 -7.47 19.54 3.45
N PRO A 45 -8.51 20.20 2.89
CA PRO A 45 -9.90 19.74 2.99
C PRO A 45 -10.13 18.31 2.49
N THR A 46 -9.55 17.94 1.35
CA THR A 46 -9.53 16.55 0.86
C THR A 46 -8.82 15.65 1.86
N LEU A 47 -7.61 16.00 2.30
CA LEU A 47 -6.82 15.21 3.26
C LEU A 47 -7.52 15.03 4.63
N VAL A 48 -8.32 16.00 5.07
CA VAL A 48 -9.16 15.90 6.28
C VAL A 48 -10.32 14.93 6.07
N SER A 49 -10.93 14.94 4.89
CA SER A 49 -12.02 14.03 4.51
C SER A 49 -11.50 12.60 4.33
N LEU A 50 -10.33 12.46 3.70
CA LEU A 50 -9.51 11.24 3.56
C LEU A 50 -9.34 10.49 4.87
N LEU A 51 -8.77 11.20 5.85
CA LEU A 51 -8.49 10.65 7.15
C LEU A 51 -9.78 10.34 7.91
N ARG A 52 -10.88 11.05 7.65
CA ARG A 52 -12.21 10.83 8.26
C ARG A 52 -12.94 9.60 7.69
N ALA A 53 -12.94 9.43 6.37
CA ALA A 53 -13.41 8.22 5.70
C ALA A 53 -12.62 7.01 6.24
N GLY A 54 -11.30 7.13 6.31
CA GLY A 54 -10.48 6.31 7.22
C GLY A 54 -9.03 6.06 6.81
N VAL A 55 -8.43 6.80 5.87
CA VAL A 55 -7.03 6.56 5.47
C VAL A 55 -6.07 6.51 6.65
N SER A 56 -5.26 5.46 6.67
CA SER A 56 -4.24 5.16 7.67
C SER A 56 -2.82 5.11 7.07
N CYS A 57 -2.69 5.18 5.72
CA CYS A 57 -1.44 5.15 4.96
C CYS A 57 -1.52 6.09 3.75
N ALA A 58 -0.52 6.96 3.56
CA ALA A 58 -0.40 7.84 2.40
C ALA A 58 0.88 7.50 1.61
N ARG A 59 0.75 7.27 0.30
CA ARG A 59 1.84 6.90 -0.62
C ARG A 59 2.25 8.08 -1.49
N LEU A 60 3.54 8.40 -1.47
CA LEU A 60 4.19 9.35 -2.36
C LEU A 60 5.08 8.55 -3.30
N ASN A 61 4.63 8.34 -4.53
CA ASN A 61 5.44 7.71 -5.57
C ASN A 61 6.37 8.75 -6.21
N LEU A 62 7.65 8.38 -6.36
CA LEU A 62 8.72 9.22 -6.88
C LEU A 62 8.95 9.07 -8.39
N SER A 63 8.23 8.20 -9.10
CA SER A 63 8.36 8.05 -10.56
C SER A 63 8.06 9.37 -11.29
N TRP A 64 7.27 10.26 -10.68
CA TRP A 64 6.92 11.59 -11.21
C TRP A 64 6.72 12.64 -10.10
N GLY A 65 6.75 13.92 -10.47
CA GLY A 65 6.59 15.06 -9.55
C GLY A 65 7.92 15.55 -8.95
N THR A 66 8.00 16.84 -8.60
CA THR A 66 9.22 17.39 -7.97
C THR A 66 9.31 17.05 -6.47
N ARG A 67 10.52 17.08 -5.90
CA ARG A 67 10.71 16.95 -4.43
C ARG A 67 9.96 18.04 -3.65
N GLU A 68 9.81 19.24 -4.22
CA GLU A 68 9.00 20.33 -3.66
C GLU A 68 7.49 20.01 -3.70
N TYR A 69 6.98 19.41 -4.79
CA TYR A 69 5.61 18.88 -4.86
C TYR A 69 5.36 17.84 -3.75
N HIS A 70 6.27 16.86 -3.59
CA HIS A 70 6.15 15.82 -2.57
C HIS A 70 6.24 16.37 -1.15
N ALA A 71 7.11 17.34 -0.90
CA ALA A 71 7.20 18.02 0.40
C ALA A 71 5.92 18.81 0.74
N ARG A 72 5.26 19.44 -0.24
CA ARG A 72 3.96 20.09 -0.03
C ARG A 72 2.86 19.06 0.32
N SER A 73 2.86 17.89 -0.33
CA SER A 73 1.95 16.78 0.04
C SER A 73 2.13 16.35 1.49
N LEU A 74 3.37 16.22 1.97
CA LEU A 74 3.66 15.87 3.38
C LEU A 74 3.27 16.97 4.37
N ALA A 75 3.50 18.24 4.02
CA ALA A 75 3.06 19.37 4.85
C ALA A 75 1.53 19.43 4.99
N ASN A 76 0.80 19.24 3.89
CA ASN A 76 -0.67 19.24 3.88
C ASN A 76 -1.24 18.02 4.65
N LEU A 77 -0.62 16.83 4.49
CA LEU A 77 -0.99 15.63 5.26
C LEU A 77 -0.74 15.81 6.76
N ALA A 78 0.39 16.41 7.14
CA ALA A 78 0.71 16.71 8.54
C ALA A 78 -0.30 17.69 9.17
N GLU A 79 -0.82 18.65 8.40
CA GLU A 79 -1.89 19.54 8.85
C GLU A 79 -3.24 18.81 8.97
N ALA A 80 -3.62 18.00 7.99
CA ALA A 80 -4.84 17.19 8.06
C ALA A 80 -4.84 16.20 9.24
N MET A 81 -3.69 15.61 9.58
CA MET A 81 -3.52 14.78 10.77
C MET A 81 -3.76 15.56 12.08
N LYS A 82 -3.30 16.82 12.19
CA LYS A 82 -3.60 17.69 13.35
C LYS A 82 -5.10 17.95 13.47
N GLN A 83 -5.75 18.33 12.37
CA GLN A 83 -7.16 18.71 12.36
C GLN A 83 -8.11 17.53 12.61
N THR A 84 -7.76 16.33 12.15
CA THR A 84 -8.55 15.11 12.39
C THR A 84 -8.19 14.36 13.67
N LYS A 85 -7.02 14.65 14.25
CA LYS A 85 -6.39 13.89 15.35
C LYS A 85 -6.20 12.39 15.04
N ARG A 86 -6.11 12.04 13.75
CA ARG A 86 -5.85 10.67 13.28
C ARG A 86 -4.42 10.55 12.82
N LEU A 87 -3.84 9.37 13.05
CA LEU A 87 -2.51 9.01 12.56
C LEU A 87 -2.63 8.41 11.17
N CYS A 88 -1.73 8.81 10.27
CA CYS A 88 -1.57 8.22 8.95
C CYS A 88 -0.08 8.02 8.71
N SER A 89 0.30 6.80 8.32
CA SER A 89 1.68 6.47 7.98
C SER A 89 2.12 7.04 6.63
N VAL A 90 3.39 7.40 6.54
CA VAL A 90 4.01 7.94 5.32
C VAL A 90 4.80 6.85 4.61
N PHE A 91 4.41 6.54 3.37
CA PHE A 91 5.12 5.69 2.44
C PHE A 91 5.79 6.57 1.37
N VAL A 92 7.12 6.50 1.25
CA VAL A 92 7.86 6.99 0.07
C VAL A 92 8.15 5.80 -0.83
N ASP A 93 7.81 5.91 -2.10
CA ASP A 93 7.70 4.78 -3.03
C ASP A 93 8.56 5.05 -4.26
N THR A 94 9.63 4.27 -4.44
CA THR A 94 10.76 4.62 -5.32
C THR A 94 10.44 4.42 -6.81
N VAL A 95 11.22 5.04 -7.69
CA VAL A 95 11.27 4.69 -9.11
C VAL A 95 11.93 3.30 -9.24
N GLY A 96 13.17 3.18 -8.75
CA GLY A 96 13.98 1.97 -8.92
C GLY A 96 14.14 1.57 -10.39
N ARG A 97 14.09 0.27 -10.69
CA ARG A 97 14.31 -0.28 -12.05
C ARG A 97 13.13 -0.11 -13.02
N GLU A 98 12.41 1.01 -12.98
CA GLU A 98 11.29 1.34 -13.88
C GLU A 98 11.77 2.07 -15.16
N VAL A 99 11.41 1.56 -16.34
CA VAL A 99 11.69 2.23 -17.63
C VAL A 99 10.49 3.10 -18.05
N THR A 100 10.75 4.31 -18.51
CA THR A 100 9.73 5.27 -18.93
C THR A 100 9.99 5.78 -20.34
N VAL A 101 8.94 6.17 -21.07
CA VAL A 101 9.10 6.84 -22.36
C VAL A 101 9.38 8.32 -22.10
N ARG A 102 10.49 8.82 -22.63
CA ARG A 102 10.81 10.26 -22.62
C ARG A 102 9.77 10.97 -23.49
N ARG A 103 9.01 11.90 -22.90
CA ARG A 103 8.09 12.78 -23.64
C ARG A 103 8.26 14.22 -23.15
N PRO A 104 8.08 15.25 -24.00
CA PRO A 104 8.09 16.64 -23.55
C PRO A 104 7.04 16.87 -22.44
N VAL A 105 7.52 17.19 -21.24
CA VAL A 105 6.67 17.55 -20.09
C VAL A 105 6.75 19.04 -19.78
N GLN A 106 5.66 19.56 -19.22
CA GLN A 106 5.57 20.88 -18.61
C GLN A 106 5.00 20.70 -17.20
N PHE A 107 5.64 21.30 -16.21
CA PHE A 107 5.13 21.26 -14.84
C PHE A 107 3.99 22.27 -14.69
N ASP A 108 2.92 21.87 -14.00
CA ASP A 108 1.85 22.79 -13.61
C ASP A 108 2.32 23.75 -12.49
N GLU A 109 1.45 24.69 -12.10
CA GLU A 109 1.70 25.61 -10.96
C GLU A 109 1.95 24.89 -9.62
N HIS A 110 1.74 23.58 -9.57
CA HIS A 110 1.88 22.75 -8.39
C HIS A 110 3.17 21.90 -8.44
N GLY A 111 3.84 21.78 -9.58
CA GLY A 111 5.04 20.96 -9.75
C GLY A 111 4.76 19.49 -10.12
N TRP A 112 3.56 19.19 -10.60
CA TRP A 112 3.24 17.90 -11.21
C TRP A 112 3.49 17.94 -12.73
N PRO A 113 4.17 16.95 -13.33
CA PRO A 113 4.42 16.92 -14.77
C PRO A 113 3.12 16.61 -15.54
N THR A 114 2.69 17.57 -16.35
CA THR A 114 1.70 17.37 -17.40
C THR A 114 2.42 17.27 -18.75
N GLN A 115 1.81 16.64 -19.75
CA GLN A 115 2.46 16.51 -21.05
C GLN A 115 2.28 17.77 -21.91
N LYS A 116 3.34 18.17 -22.60
CA LYS A 116 3.39 19.26 -23.57
C LYS A 116 3.18 18.69 -24.99
N GLY A 117 2.46 19.42 -25.85
CA GLY A 117 2.15 18.99 -27.22
C GLY A 117 0.99 17.99 -27.32
N GLU A 118 1.04 17.10 -28.31
CA GLU A 118 0.00 16.09 -28.57
C GLU A 118 -0.06 15.04 -27.45
N LYS A 119 -1.14 15.09 -26.67
CA LYS A 119 -1.30 14.28 -25.44
C LYS A 119 -1.37 12.78 -25.72
N LYS A 120 -2.05 12.43 -26.82
CA LYS A 120 -2.23 11.06 -27.29
C LYS A 120 -1.22 10.73 -28.38
N VAL A 121 -0.60 9.57 -28.28
CA VAL A 121 -0.07 8.85 -29.44
C VAL A 121 -1.04 7.74 -29.76
N GLU A 122 -1.49 7.66 -31.00
CA GLU A 122 -2.32 6.56 -31.49
C GLU A 122 -1.39 5.56 -32.20
N VAL A 123 -1.54 4.28 -31.84
CA VAL A 123 -0.79 3.14 -32.39
C VAL A 123 -1.82 2.23 -33.06
N GLU A 124 -1.51 1.79 -34.28
CA GLU A 124 -2.32 0.82 -35.01
C GLU A 124 -1.72 -0.59 -34.90
N GLN A 125 -2.55 -1.63 -34.96
CA GLN A 125 -2.08 -3.01 -35.07
C GLN A 125 -1.22 -3.18 -36.33
N ASP A 126 -0.22 -4.07 -36.25
CA ASP A 126 0.77 -4.38 -37.29
C ASP A 126 1.68 -3.20 -37.69
N GLN A 127 1.57 -2.06 -36.99
CA GLN A 127 2.44 -0.91 -37.17
C GLN A 127 3.86 -1.17 -36.65
N ILE A 128 4.86 -0.80 -37.44
CA ILE A 128 6.27 -0.84 -37.04
C ILE A 128 6.63 0.39 -36.20
N ILE A 129 7.29 0.15 -35.07
CA ILE A 129 7.67 1.15 -34.06
C ILE A 129 9.14 0.97 -33.67
N THR A 130 9.93 2.04 -33.75
CA THR A 130 11.34 2.07 -33.32
C THR A 130 11.45 2.63 -31.91
N ILE A 131 11.93 1.83 -30.97
CA ILE A 131 12.35 2.30 -29.65
C ILE A 131 13.81 2.78 -29.76
N THR A 132 14.15 3.93 -29.18
CA THR A 132 15.52 4.50 -29.23
C THR A 132 16.00 4.94 -27.85
N THR A 133 17.32 4.92 -27.62
CA THR A 133 17.96 5.39 -26.39
C THR A 133 18.39 6.87 -26.46
N ASP A 134 18.30 7.48 -27.64
CA ASP A 134 18.67 8.88 -27.91
C ASP A 134 17.90 9.87 -27.00
N PRO A 135 18.59 10.75 -26.24
CA PRO A 135 17.95 11.76 -25.41
C PRO A 135 17.43 12.98 -26.18
N THR A 136 17.78 13.12 -27.46
CA THR A 136 17.40 14.26 -28.33
C THR A 136 16.22 13.97 -29.26
N ALA A 137 15.87 12.70 -29.46
CA ALA A 137 14.76 12.32 -30.34
C ALA A 137 13.40 12.73 -29.76
N GLU A 138 12.50 13.22 -30.62
CA GLU A 138 11.12 13.55 -30.24
C GLU A 138 10.18 12.35 -30.42
N PRO A 139 9.27 12.07 -29.47
CA PRO A 139 8.34 10.93 -29.57
C PRO A 139 7.27 11.16 -30.65
N SER A 140 6.98 10.12 -31.43
CA SER A 140 5.94 10.09 -32.46
C SER A 140 5.10 8.80 -32.36
N SER A 141 4.20 8.55 -33.32
CA SER A 141 3.50 7.26 -33.43
C SER A 141 4.39 6.10 -33.87
N THR A 142 5.54 6.38 -34.50
CA THR A 142 6.50 5.38 -34.98
C THR A 142 7.81 5.34 -34.19
N LEU A 143 8.06 6.30 -33.27
CA LEU A 143 9.32 6.39 -32.53
C LEU A 143 9.10 6.72 -31.05
N PHE A 144 9.67 5.90 -30.16
CA PHE A 144 9.62 6.11 -28.71
C PHE A 144 11.03 6.16 -28.09
N PRO A 145 11.49 7.33 -27.60
CA PRO A 145 12.73 7.43 -26.85
C PRO A 145 12.51 6.97 -25.40
N VAL A 146 13.38 6.11 -24.87
CA VAL A 146 13.25 5.53 -23.51
C VAL A 146 14.24 6.12 -22.50
N SER A 147 13.90 6.04 -21.21
CA SER A 147 14.69 6.63 -20.12
C SER A 147 16.07 5.99 -19.92
N TYR A 148 16.21 4.68 -20.17
CA TYR A 148 17.40 3.89 -19.87
C TYR A 148 18.29 3.69 -21.12
N PRO A 149 19.58 4.09 -21.09
CA PRO A 149 20.49 3.88 -22.22
C PRO A 149 20.80 2.40 -22.53
N GLY A 150 20.79 1.51 -21.54
CA GLY A 150 21.02 0.07 -21.74
C GLY A 150 19.80 -0.71 -22.21
N PHE A 151 18.73 -0.05 -22.69
CA PHE A 151 17.48 -0.73 -23.06
C PHE A 151 17.65 -1.84 -24.14
N PRO A 152 18.48 -1.67 -25.20
CA PRO A 152 18.73 -2.75 -26.17
C PRO A 152 19.53 -3.94 -25.60
N GLU A 153 20.29 -3.74 -24.52
CA GLU A 153 21.05 -4.81 -23.85
C GLU A 153 20.13 -5.75 -23.05
N ILE A 154 19.02 -5.23 -22.53
CA ILE A 154 18.10 -5.95 -21.63
C ILE A 154 16.85 -6.52 -22.31
N VAL A 155 16.69 -6.29 -23.60
CA VAL A 155 15.60 -6.80 -24.44
C VAL A 155 16.18 -7.77 -25.45
N GLU A 156 15.61 -8.96 -25.60
CA GLU A 156 15.97 -9.87 -26.68
C GLU A 156 14.95 -9.81 -27.83
N VAL A 157 15.34 -10.39 -28.97
CA VAL A 157 14.39 -10.70 -30.05
C VAL A 157 13.32 -11.66 -29.51
N ASP A 158 12.11 -11.59 -30.07
CA ASP A 158 10.93 -12.34 -29.63
C ASP A 158 10.38 -11.97 -28.23
N HIS A 159 10.97 -11.01 -27.51
CA HIS A 159 10.36 -10.44 -26.31
C HIS A 159 9.08 -9.66 -26.62
N GLN A 160 8.08 -9.77 -25.73
CA GLN A 160 6.92 -8.88 -25.70
C GLN A 160 7.18 -7.70 -24.75
N LEU A 161 6.87 -6.49 -25.21
CA LEU A 161 6.98 -5.25 -24.46
C LEU A 161 5.60 -4.64 -24.24
N GLN A 162 5.25 -4.35 -22.99
CA GLN A 162 4.01 -3.65 -22.65
C GLN A 162 4.29 -2.15 -22.48
N PHE A 163 3.75 -1.34 -23.39
CA PHE A 163 3.69 0.11 -23.26
C PHE A 163 2.36 0.49 -22.60
N GLY A 164 2.42 1.23 -21.51
CA GLY A 164 1.22 1.60 -20.75
C GLY A 164 1.30 3.02 -20.22
N ARG A 165 0.14 3.55 -19.82
CA ARG A 165 0.10 4.76 -18.98
C ARG A 165 0.69 4.47 -17.60
N PHE A 166 1.33 5.44 -16.97
CA PHE A 166 1.71 5.35 -15.56
C PHE A 166 0.46 5.09 -14.69
N LEU A 167 0.47 3.99 -13.93
CA LEU A 167 -0.70 3.42 -13.25
C LEU A 167 -1.89 3.18 -14.21
N ALA A 168 -1.63 2.55 -15.36
CA ALA A 168 -2.63 2.03 -16.29
C ALA A 168 -3.57 1.02 -15.62
N THR A 169 -4.83 1.00 -16.08
CA THR A 169 -5.91 0.13 -15.57
C THR A 169 -5.89 -1.28 -16.17
N GLY A 170 -4.82 -1.69 -16.85
CA GLY A 170 -4.74 -2.94 -17.62
C GLY A 170 -5.43 -2.89 -18.98
N ALA A 171 -6.41 -1.99 -19.17
CA ALA A 171 -7.06 -1.71 -20.45
C ALA A 171 -6.45 -0.50 -21.21
N GLU A 172 -5.42 0.14 -20.66
CA GLU A 172 -4.76 1.34 -21.20
C GLU A 172 -3.31 1.03 -21.61
N GLY A 173 -3.10 0.41 -22.79
CA GLY A 173 -1.74 0.12 -23.29
C GLY A 173 -1.66 -0.52 -24.68
N ALA A 174 -0.43 -0.54 -25.22
CA ALA A 174 -0.04 -1.23 -26.45
C ALA A 174 0.91 -2.38 -26.10
N SER A 175 0.65 -3.57 -26.64
CA SER A 175 1.59 -4.68 -26.64
C SER A 175 2.42 -4.63 -27.91
N LEU A 176 3.75 -4.56 -27.79
CA LEU A 176 4.68 -4.61 -28.91
C LEU A 176 5.49 -5.91 -28.89
N TYR A 177 5.86 -6.43 -30.04
CA TYR A 177 6.71 -7.63 -30.19
C TYR A 177 8.02 -7.25 -30.87
N VAL A 178 9.15 -7.67 -30.31
CA VAL A 178 10.49 -7.28 -30.76
C VAL A 178 10.92 -8.11 -31.98
N LEU A 179 11.13 -7.45 -33.11
CA LEU A 179 11.57 -8.07 -34.36
C LEU A 179 13.10 -8.11 -34.50
N GLU A 180 13.76 -7.02 -34.10
CA GLU A 180 15.22 -6.85 -34.21
C GLU A 180 15.72 -5.82 -33.20
N LYS A 181 17.01 -5.92 -32.85
CA LYS A 181 17.72 -4.89 -32.05
C LYS A 181 19.06 -4.53 -32.69
N THR A 182 19.44 -3.27 -32.50
CA THR A 182 20.78 -2.73 -32.76
C THR A 182 21.41 -2.31 -31.42
N GLU A 183 22.61 -1.73 -31.44
CA GLU A 183 23.24 -1.18 -30.24
C GLU A 183 22.49 0.01 -29.62
N THR A 184 21.61 0.68 -30.38
CA THR A 184 20.93 1.93 -29.94
C THR A 184 19.41 1.94 -30.15
N THR A 185 18.87 1.03 -30.97
CA THR A 185 17.44 0.95 -31.31
C THR A 185 16.89 -0.48 -31.18
N VAL A 186 15.59 -0.58 -30.94
CA VAL A 186 14.84 -1.84 -30.96
C VAL A 186 13.62 -1.66 -31.86
N THR A 187 13.53 -2.41 -32.95
CA THR A 187 12.38 -2.34 -33.88
C THR A 187 11.34 -3.37 -33.46
N CYS A 188 10.11 -2.91 -33.26
CA CYS A 188 9.00 -3.73 -32.81
C CYS A 188 7.81 -3.63 -33.77
N VAL A 189 6.92 -4.61 -33.73
CA VAL A 189 5.58 -4.55 -34.34
C VAL A 189 4.50 -4.45 -33.25
N ALA A 190 3.48 -3.63 -33.47
CA ALA A 190 2.34 -3.51 -32.56
C ALA A 190 1.37 -4.69 -32.70
N LEU A 191 1.16 -5.45 -31.62
CA LEU A 191 0.23 -6.58 -31.57
C LEU A 191 -1.25 -6.14 -31.44
N ASN A 192 -1.50 -4.89 -31.05
CA ASN A 192 -2.84 -4.33 -30.95
C ASN A 192 -2.83 -2.81 -31.17
N SER A 193 -3.92 -2.27 -31.74
CA SER A 193 -4.16 -0.83 -31.75
C SER A 193 -4.39 -0.30 -30.32
N ALA A 194 -3.88 0.89 -30.01
CA ALA A 194 -3.94 1.51 -28.69
C ALA A 194 -3.86 3.04 -28.74
N VAL A 195 -4.32 3.70 -27.67
CA VAL A 195 -4.19 5.15 -27.49
C VAL A 195 -3.38 5.43 -26.21
N LEU A 196 -2.15 5.91 -26.38
CA LEU A 196 -1.19 6.14 -25.30
C LEU A 196 -1.22 7.63 -24.87
N ASP A 197 -1.82 7.92 -23.70
CA ASP A 197 -2.01 9.27 -23.17
C ASP A 197 -1.13 9.59 -21.95
N GLY A 198 -0.45 10.73 -21.98
CA GLY A 198 0.29 11.30 -20.85
C GLY A 198 1.63 10.61 -20.56
N LEU A 199 1.91 10.38 -19.27
CA LEU A 199 3.15 9.80 -18.77
C LEU A 199 3.12 8.28 -19.03
N LEU A 200 4.10 7.75 -19.78
CA LEU A 200 4.12 6.36 -20.22
C LEU A 200 5.27 5.57 -19.58
N THR A 201 5.00 4.31 -19.24
CA THR A 201 5.97 3.33 -18.74
C THR A 201 6.14 2.20 -19.76
N VAL A 202 7.33 1.60 -19.77
CA VAL A 202 7.67 0.43 -20.58
C VAL A 202 8.00 -0.72 -19.64
N MET A 203 7.35 -1.85 -19.81
CA MET A 203 7.58 -3.07 -19.03
C MET A 203 7.89 -4.21 -19.98
N ILE A 204 8.96 -4.96 -19.71
CA ILE A 204 9.34 -6.15 -20.47
C ILE A 204 8.52 -7.30 -19.88
N CYS A 205 7.76 -8.02 -20.70
CA CYS A 205 7.07 -9.23 -20.24
C CYS A 205 8.12 -10.35 -20.10
N HIS A 206 8.22 -10.95 -18.93
CA HIS A 206 9.30 -11.90 -18.64
C HIS A 206 8.93 -13.34 -19.04
N THR A 207 9.82 -13.99 -19.78
CA THR A 207 9.85 -15.45 -19.92
C THR A 207 10.57 -16.08 -18.72
N GLU A 208 10.31 -17.36 -18.44
CA GLU A 208 10.83 -18.02 -17.23
C GLU A 208 12.37 -17.99 -17.13
N ASP A 209 13.07 -18.05 -18.26
CA ASP A 209 14.54 -18.09 -18.38
C ASP A 209 15.25 -16.72 -18.31
N PHE A 210 14.55 -15.60 -18.51
CA PHE A 210 15.20 -14.28 -18.59
C PHE A 210 15.92 -13.93 -17.27
N SER A 211 17.20 -13.55 -17.25
CA SER A 211 17.97 -13.45 -15.98
C SER A 211 17.53 -12.36 -14.99
N GLY A 212 16.80 -11.33 -15.44
CA GLY A 212 16.06 -10.39 -14.57
C GLY A 212 16.87 -9.27 -13.91
N ASP A 213 18.19 -9.44 -13.70
CA ASP A 213 19.06 -8.38 -13.18
C ASP A 213 19.49 -7.40 -14.28
N PHE A 214 18.56 -6.52 -14.64
CA PHE A 214 18.86 -5.27 -15.32
C PHE A 214 19.95 -4.50 -14.56
N ALA A 215 20.96 -3.97 -15.25
CA ALA A 215 21.99 -3.10 -14.67
C ALA A 215 21.47 -1.69 -14.27
N LEU A 216 20.17 -1.57 -14.01
CA LEU A 216 19.51 -0.40 -13.41
C LEU A 216 19.77 -0.39 -11.89
N PRO A 217 20.18 0.76 -11.32
CA PRO A 217 20.39 0.85 -9.89
C PRO A 217 19.06 0.71 -9.13
N LEU A 218 19.11 0.09 -7.94
CA LEU A 218 17.96 -0.09 -7.05
C LEU A 218 17.28 1.22 -6.66
N LEU A 219 18.08 2.29 -6.54
CA LEU A 219 17.64 3.66 -6.31
C LEU A 219 18.24 4.52 -7.42
N THR A 220 17.41 5.29 -8.11
CA THR A 220 17.89 6.33 -9.04
C THR A 220 18.54 7.47 -8.27
N GLU A 221 19.33 8.32 -8.93
CA GLU A 221 19.83 9.56 -8.32
C GLU A 221 18.67 10.43 -7.80
N HIS A 222 17.55 10.45 -8.53
CA HIS A 222 16.32 11.13 -8.12
C HIS A 222 15.70 10.53 -6.85
N ASP A 223 15.65 9.20 -6.72
CA ASP A 223 15.19 8.52 -5.50
C ASP A 223 16.07 8.92 -4.31
N ALA A 224 17.39 8.84 -4.47
CA ALA A 224 18.34 9.13 -3.40
C ALA A 224 18.22 10.57 -2.90
N ASP A 225 18.14 11.54 -3.82
CA ASP A 225 18.01 12.96 -3.48
C ASP A 225 16.61 13.30 -2.91
N CYS A 226 15.54 12.67 -3.40
CA CYS A 226 14.20 12.83 -2.84
C CYS A 226 14.06 12.24 -1.44
N ILE A 227 14.54 11.01 -1.20
CA ILE A 227 14.52 10.38 0.13
C ILE A 227 15.29 11.25 1.13
N LYS A 228 16.48 11.74 0.77
CA LYS A 228 17.30 12.66 1.56
C LYS A 228 16.62 14.01 1.82
N TYR A 229 15.97 14.59 0.81
CA TYR A 229 15.27 15.88 0.92
C TYR A 229 13.99 15.80 1.77
N LEU A 230 13.25 14.69 1.69
CA LEU A 230 12.01 14.47 2.44
C LEU A 230 12.31 14.01 3.88
N GLY A 231 13.18 13.02 4.05
CA GLY A 231 13.55 12.46 5.36
C GLY A 231 14.25 13.45 6.31
N SER A 232 14.92 14.47 5.77
CA SER A 232 15.50 15.58 6.56
C SER A 232 14.47 16.60 7.07
N ARG A 233 13.19 16.51 6.64
CA ARG A 233 12.11 17.43 7.02
C ARG A 233 10.89 16.75 7.63
N PHE A 234 10.64 15.50 7.26
CA PHE A 234 9.44 14.75 7.62
C PHE A 234 9.81 13.33 8.07
N GLU A 235 9.11 12.82 9.09
CA GLU A 235 9.26 11.43 9.53
C GLU A 235 8.62 10.49 8.50
N VAL A 236 9.43 9.88 7.62
CA VAL A 236 8.99 8.82 6.70
C VAL A 236 8.92 7.50 7.47
N ASP A 237 7.74 6.87 7.51
CA ASP A 237 7.53 5.64 8.28
C ASP A 237 7.96 4.39 7.49
N PHE A 238 7.75 4.41 6.17
CA PHE A 238 8.05 3.33 5.24
C PHE A 238 8.70 3.86 3.95
N VAL A 239 9.71 3.14 3.45
CA VAL A 239 10.19 3.24 2.07
C VAL A 239 9.78 1.96 1.35
N ASN A 240 9.14 2.10 0.19
CA ASN A 240 8.70 0.99 -0.64
C ASN A 240 9.58 0.90 -1.89
N LEU A 241 10.31 -0.21 -2.03
CA LEU A 241 11.25 -0.43 -3.14
C LEU A 241 10.56 -1.07 -4.35
N SER A 242 10.92 -0.58 -5.53
CA SER A 242 10.53 -1.12 -6.84
C SER A 242 11.52 -2.16 -7.35
N TYR A 243 11.01 -3.30 -7.82
CA TYR A 243 11.79 -4.31 -8.56
C TYR A 243 13.02 -4.87 -7.80
N CYS A 244 12.82 -5.33 -6.56
CA CYS A 244 13.86 -6.07 -5.83
C CYS A 244 13.92 -7.53 -6.31
N ASN A 245 15.11 -7.95 -6.73
CA ASN A 245 15.39 -9.31 -7.16
C ASN A 245 16.03 -10.15 -6.03
N HIS A 246 16.80 -9.52 -5.15
CA HIS A 246 17.54 -10.21 -4.09
C HIS A 246 17.34 -9.57 -2.70
N GLU A 247 17.61 -10.34 -1.65
CA GLU A 247 17.63 -9.80 -0.27
C GLU A 247 18.77 -8.79 -0.05
N GLU A 248 19.81 -8.85 -0.87
CA GLU A 248 20.91 -7.89 -0.90
C GLU A 248 20.45 -6.48 -1.26
N ASP A 249 19.43 -6.34 -2.12
CA ASP A 249 18.78 -5.05 -2.42
C ASP A 249 18.25 -4.40 -1.12
N LEU A 250 17.63 -5.20 -0.25
CA LEU A 250 17.06 -4.73 1.03
C LEU A 250 18.16 -4.32 2.01
N TYR A 251 19.28 -5.05 2.06
CA TYR A 251 20.43 -4.68 2.90
C TYR A 251 21.15 -3.42 2.39
N ALA A 252 21.24 -3.22 1.07
CA ALA A 252 21.77 -2.01 0.45
C ALA A 252 20.88 -0.79 0.75
N ALA A 253 19.57 -0.92 0.57
CA ALA A 253 18.61 0.13 0.91
C ALA A 253 18.58 0.45 2.42
N ARG A 254 18.73 -0.55 3.29
CA ARG A 254 18.88 -0.37 4.75
C ARG A 254 20.11 0.48 5.07
N SER A 255 21.26 0.09 4.51
CA SER A 255 22.53 0.82 4.69
C SER A 255 22.45 2.27 4.18
N PHE A 256 21.78 2.50 3.04
CA PHE A 256 21.51 3.85 2.53
C PHE A 256 20.66 4.67 3.51
N LEU A 257 19.52 4.14 3.97
CA LEU A 257 18.65 4.84 4.93
C LEU A 257 19.35 5.10 6.27
N ASP A 258 20.19 4.19 6.74
CA ASP A 258 20.97 4.36 7.97
C ASP A 258 22.02 5.47 7.83
N SER A 259 22.63 5.62 6.65
CA SER A 259 23.54 6.74 6.35
C SER A 259 22.84 8.12 6.38
N LEU A 260 21.53 8.15 6.13
CA LEU A 260 20.68 9.35 6.23
C LEU A 260 20.10 9.55 7.64
N GLY A 261 20.41 8.68 8.61
CA GLY A 261 19.83 8.70 9.96
C GLY A 261 18.40 8.15 10.04
N MET A 262 17.85 7.60 8.94
CA MET A 262 16.49 7.08 8.83
C MET A 262 16.36 5.65 9.40
N GLN A 263 17.00 5.41 10.55
CA GLN A 263 17.16 4.09 11.20
C GLN A 263 15.82 3.42 11.54
N TYR A 264 14.79 4.23 11.80
CA TYR A 264 13.46 3.74 12.16
C TYR A 264 12.54 3.53 10.96
N THR A 265 12.88 4.03 9.78
CA THR A 265 12.07 3.89 8.56
C THR A 265 12.13 2.45 8.07
N LYS A 266 10.96 1.83 7.91
CA LYS A 266 10.81 0.42 7.53
C LYS A 266 10.91 0.22 6.02
N ILE A 267 11.40 -0.93 5.58
CA ILE A 267 11.56 -1.23 4.15
C ILE A 267 10.50 -2.23 3.70
N ILE A 268 9.58 -1.78 2.87
CA ILE A 268 8.59 -2.62 2.20
C ILE A 268 9.06 -2.86 0.77
N GLU A 269 8.71 -4.01 0.22
CA GLU A 269 9.06 -4.39 -1.13
C GLU A 269 7.78 -4.50 -1.98
N ARG A 270 7.82 -3.99 -3.22
CA ARG A 270 6.68 -4.00 -4.15
C ARG A 270 6.82 -5.11 -5.18
N LYS A 271 6.55 -6.35 -4.75
CA LYS A 271 6.78 -7.55 -5.55
C LYS A 271 6.20 -7.44 -6.97
N SER A 272 7.13 -7.35 -7.92
CA SER A 272 6.91 -7.49 -9.37
C SER A 272 7.08 -8.94 -9.81
N SER A 273 8.18 -9.57 -9.39
CA SER A 273 8.54 -10.96 -9.74
C SER A 273 8.50 -11.90 -8.55
N VAL A 274 8.25 -13.19 -8.75
CA VAL A 274 8.20 -14.21 -7.67
C VAL A 274 9.60 -14.67 -7.22
N ARG A 275 10.62 -14.32 -8.00
CA ARG A 275 12.01 -14.74 -7.77
C ARG A 275 12.54 -14.25 -6.41
N ASN A 276 13.35 -15.11 -5.80
CA ASN A 276 13.88 -15.01 -4.44
C ASN A 276 12.87 -14.54 -3.37
N PHE A 277 11.59 -14.88 -3.52
CA PHE A 277 10.54 -14.39 -2.61
C PHE A 277 10.79 -14.81 -1.15
N GLU A 278 11.38 -15.97 -0.87
CA GLU A 278 11.70 -16.36 0.51
C GLU A 278 12.77 -15.46 1.14
N GLY A 279 13.88 -15.13 0.46
CA GLY A 279 14.89 -14.20 0.99
C GLY A 279 14.29 -12.81 1.23
N ILE A 280 13.64 -12.26 0.19
CA ILE A 280 12.97 -10.96 0.24
C ILE A 280 11.91 -10.90 1.36
N ALA A 281 11.05 -11.92 1.46
CA ALA A 281 10.01 -11.98 2.49
C ALA A 281 10.58 -12.20 3.90
N ASN A 282 11.77 -12.79 4.05
CA ASN A 282 12.44 -12.88 5.36
C ASN A 282 13.16 -11.58 5.76
N SER A 283 13.60 -10.76 4.81
CA SER A 283 14.33 -9.50 5.11
C SER A 283 13.47 -8.22 5.11
N ALA A 284 12.44 -8.09 4.27
CA ALA A 284 11.59 -6.88 4.20
C ALA A 284 10.65 -6.73 5.42
N ASP A 285 10.27 -5.51 5.81
CA ASP A 285 9.28 -5.25 6.88
C ASP A 285 7.84 -5.61 6.49
N GLY A 286 7.55 -5.73 5.19
CA GLY A 286 6.24 -6.04 4.62
C GLY A 286 6.30 -6.14 3.09
N ILE A 287 5.21 -6.56 2.46
CA ILE A 287 5.13 -6.77 1.00
C ILE A 287 3.91 -6.04 0.42
N ILE A 288 4.06 -5.38 -0.72
CA ILE A 288 2.97 -4.87 -1.55
C ILE A 288 2.89 -5.71 -2.84
N ILE A 289 1.83 -6.49 -2.98
CA ILE A 289 1.55 -7.29 -4.18
C ILE A 289 1.10 -6.35 -5.30
N SER A 290 1.97 -6.06 -6.27
CA SER A 290 1.62 -5.20 -7.41
C SER A 290 1.08 -6.02 -8.57
N ARG A 291 -0.24 -6.19 -8.61
CA ARG A 291 -0.90 -7.12 -9.54
C ARG A 291 -0.78 -6.72 -11.01
N GLY A 292 -0.61 -5.42 -11.28
CA GLY A 292 -0.30 -4.90 -12.61
C GLY A 292 1.13 -5.16 -13.09
N ASN A 293 2.04 -5.55 -12.20
CA ASN A 293 3.42 -5.93 -12.54
C ASN A 293 3.53 -7.47 -12.56
N LEU A 294 3.05 -8.15 -11.51
CA LEU A 294 3.03 -9.62 -11.41
C LEU A 294 2.29 -10.30 -12.56
N GLY A 295 1.29 -9.63 -13.17
CA GLY A 295 0.59 -10.11 -14.36
C GLY A 295 1.34 -9.93 -15.69
N LEU A 296 2.58 -9.44 -15.68
CA LEU A 296 3.48 -9.32 -16.84
C LEU A 296 4.71 -10.26 -16.72
N ASP A 297 4.99 -10.72 -15.50
CA ASP A 297 6.04 -11.71 -15.18
C ASP A 297 5.66 -13.17 -15.54
N PHE A 298 4.40 -13.40 -15.96
CA PHE A 298 3.83 -14.73 -16.19
C PHE A 298 2.81 -14.71 -17.34
N GLU A 299 2.79 -15.76 -18.16
CA GLU A 299 1.74 -15.97 -19.16
C GLU A 299 0.33 -16.09 -18.53
N PRO A 300 -0.74 -15.75 -19.28
CA PRO A 300 -2.07 -15.45 -18.73
C PRO A 300 -2.91 -16.67 -18.30
N GLU A 301 -2.28 -17.71 -17.75
CA GLU A 301 -2.95 -18.66 -16.85
C GLU A 301 -3.42 -17.92 -15.59
N ALA A 302 -4.63 -17.35 -15.62
CA ALA A 302 -5.22 -16.62 -14.50
C ALA A 302 -5.32 -17.48 -13.21
N SER A 303 -5.35 -18.81 -13.37
CA SER A 303 -5.10 -19.84 -12.37
C SER A 303 -3.82 -19.58 -11.57
N ALA A 304 -2.68 -19.39 -12.25
CA ALA A 304 -1.38 -19.16 -11.64
C ALA A 304 -1.35 -17.88 -10.81
N MET A 305 -1.90 -16.77 -11.32
CA MET A 305 -1.97 -15.49 -10.59
C MET A 305 -2.82 -15.57 -9.32
N ALA A 306 -4.00 -16.19 -9.39
CA ALA A 306 -4.86 -16.36 -8.21
C ALA A 306 -4.22 -17.26 -7.15
N LEU A 307 -3.51 -18.34 -7.55
CA LEU A 307 -2.77 -19.21 -6.65
C LEU A 307 -1.53 -18.51 -6.07
N LEU A 308 -0.81 -17.73 -6.87
CA LEU A 308 0.38 -17.00 -6.47
C LEU A 308 0.06 -15.94 -5.41
N GLN A 309 -0.95 -15.09 -5.66
CA GLN A 309 -1.42 -14.11 -4.67
C GLN A 309 -1.72 -14.80 -3.33
N LYS A 310 -2.42 -15.93 -3.36
CA LYS A 310 -2.74 -16.74 -2.16
C LYS A 310 -1.49 -17.28 -1.46
N ARG A 311 -0.47 -17.74 -2.21
CA ARG A 311 0.81 -18.22 -1.65
C ARG A 311 1.60 -17.09 -0.99
N ILE A 312 1.73 -15.94 -1.64
CA ILE A 312 2.41 -14.75 -1.09
C ILE A 312 1.73 -14.29 0.20
N ILE A 313 0.40 -14.07 0.16
CA ILE A 313 -0.39 -13.66 1.33
C ILE A 313 -0.26 -14.67 2.48
N ALA A 314 -0.39 -15.98 2.18
CA ALA A 314 -0.25 -17.02 3.20
C ALA A 314 1.15 -17.01 3.85
N ARG A 315 2.21 -16.78 3.07
CA ARG A 315 3.58 -16.73 3.58
C ARG A 315 3.85 -15.48 4.42
N CYS A 316 3.39 -14.31 4.01
CA CYS A 316 3.46 -13.09 4.81
C CYS A 316 2.74 -13.25 6.16
N ASN A 317 1.54 -13.86 6.16
CA ASN A 317 0.81 -14.22 7.38
C ASN A 317 1.59 -15.20 8.27
N GLN A 318 2.24 -16.24 7.71
CA GLN A 318 3.12 -17.14 8.47
C GLN A 318 4.32 -16.45 9.09
N LEU A 319 4.91 -15.45 8.43
CA LEU A 319 6.04 -14.67 8.95
C LEU A 319 5.58 -13.57 9.93
N GLY A 320 4.29 -13.23 9.96
CA GLY A 320 3.73 -12.15 10.76
C GLY A 320 4.10 -10.76 10.24
N LYS A 321 4.22 -10.64 8.91
CA LYS A 321 4.56 -9.42 8.19
C LYS A 321 3.34 -8.91 7.42
N PRO A 322 3.06 -7.60 7.44
CA PRO A 322 1.91 -7.03 6.73
C PRO A 322 2.03 -7.25 5.22
N VAL A 323 0.90 -7.60 4.60
CA VAL A 323 0.80 -7.73 3.15
C VAL A 323 -0.36 -6.89 2.59
N LEU A 324 -0.03 -6.03 1.63
CA LEU A 324 -0.94 -5.14 0.93
C LEU A 324 -1.14 -5.60 -0.52
N ILE A 325 -2.25 -5.20 -1.13
CA ILE A 325 -2.55 -5.47 -2.55
C ILE A 325 -2.93 -4.17 -3.28
N THR A 326 -2.45 -4.01 -4.52
CA THR A 326 -2.79 -2.86 -5.39
C THR A 326 -3.78 -3.23 -6.50
N ARG A 327 -4.32 -2.22 -7.19
CA ARG A 327 -5.06 -2.36 -8.46
C ARG A 327 -6.32 -3.23 -8.29
N VAL A 328 -7.23 -2.86 -7.37
CA VAL A 328 -8.37 -3.69 -6.92
C VAL A 328 -9.75 -3.09 -7.20
N VAL A 329 -9.83 -1.78 -7.48
CA VAL A 329 -11.08 -1.05 -7.78
C VAL A 329 -10.86 -0.05 -8.92
N ASP A 330 -10.10 -0.49 -9.93
CA ASP A 330 -9.61 0.25 -11.08
C ASP A 330 -10.66 1.06 -11.84
N THR A 331 -11.87 0.52 -11.99
CA THR A 331 -12.96 1.21 -12.70
C THR A 331 -13.39 2.47 -11.95
N MET A 332 -13.13 2.56 -10.64
CA MET A 332 -13.42 3.72 -9.81
C MET A 332 -12.53 4.95 -10.08
N VAL A 333 -11.56 4.85 -11.01
CA VAL A 333 -10.93 6.03 -11.62
C VAL A 333 -12.00 6.88 -12.35
N ALA A 334 -12.92 6.23 -13.06
CA ALA A 334 -13.93 6.89 -13.90
C ALA A 334 -15.36 6.78 -13.36
N THR A 335 -15.66 5.77 -12.52
CA THR A 335 -17.03 5.51 -12.02
C THR A 335 -17.13 5.68 -10.50
N PRO A 336 -18.30 6.04 -9.95
CA PRO A 336 -18.48 6.14 -8.49
C PRO A 336 -18.81 4.79 -7.83
N ARG A 337 -18.73 3.65 -8.53
CA ARG A 337 -19.06 2.31 -8.00
C ARG A 337 -18.21 1.24 -8.69
N PRO A 338 -17.61 0.30 -7.95
CA PRO A 338 -16.84 -0.80 -8.54
C PRO A 338 -17.77 -1.82 -9.21
N THR A 339 -17.22 -2.62 -10.12
CA THR A 339 -17.89 -3.77 -10.70
C THR A 339 -18.09 -4.89 -9.67
N ARG A 340 -18.92 -5.88 -10.02
CA ARG A 340 -19.09 -7.10 -9.21
C ARG A 340 -17.81 -7.94 -9.12
N ALA A 341 -16.94 -7.87 -10.13
CA ALA A 341 -15.66 -8.58 -10.13
C ALA A 341 -14.74 -7.98 -9.08
N GLU A 342 -14.48 -6.67 -9.16
CA GLU A 342 -13.66 -5.92 -8.19
C GLU A 342 -14.18 -6.07 -6.76
N ALA A 343 -15.50 -5.92 -6.53
CA ALA A 343 -16.07 -6.09 -5.18
C ALA A 343 -15.91 -7.53 -4.62
N THR A 344 -15.93 -8.55 -5.48
CA THR A 344 -15.70 -9.95 -5.08
C THR A 344 -14.22 -10.23 -4.84
N ASP A 345 -13.35 -9.64 -5.65
CA ASP A 345 -11.90 -9.73 -5.53
C ASP A 345 -11.37 -9.04 -4.27
N VAL A 346 -11.89 -7.84 -3.93
CA VAL A 346 -11.68 -7.20 -2.63
C VAL A 346 -12.07 -8.13 -1.47
N ALA A 347 -13.23 -8.79 -1.54
CA ALA A 347 -13.67 -9.74 -0.51
C ALA A 347 -12.75 -10.98 -0.42
N ASN A 348 -12.27 -11.49 -1.56
CA ASN A 348 -11.32 -12.60 -1.61
C ASN A 348 -9.96 -12.23 -1.00
N ALA A 349 -9.44 -11.03 -1.26
CA ALA A 349 -8.22 -10.53 -0.64
C ALA A 349 -8.29 -10.48 0.90
N VAL A 350 -9.44 -10.04 1.44
CA VAL A 350 -9.71 -10.05 2.89
C VAL A 350 -9.75 -11.47 3.46
N LEU A 351 -10.36 -12.42 2.73
CA LEU A 351 -10.48 -13.84 3.09
C LEU A 351 -9.14 -14.58 3.06
N ASP A 352 -8.31 -14.30 2.05
CA ASP A 352 -6.95 -14.86 1.93
C ASP A 352 -6.03 -14.39 3.06
N GLY A 353 -6.34 -13.23 3.65
CA GLY A 353 -5.69 -12.71 4.86
C GLY A 353 -4.78 -11.51 4.62
N ALA A 354 -5.03 -10.69 3.59
CA ALA A 354 -4.34 -9.41 3.42
C ALA A 354 -4.62 -8.45 4.59
N ASP A 355 -3.68 -7.53 4.84
CA ASP A 355 -3.78 -6.53 5.91
C ASP A 355 -4.56 -5.28 5.47
N GLY A 356 -4.38 -4.87 4.21
CA GLY A 356 -4.99 -3.68 3.62
C GLY A 356 -4.94 -3.72 2.09
N MET A 357 -5.59 -2.74 1.46
CA MET A 357 -5.39 -2.45 0.04
C MET A 357 -4.67 -1.12 -0.14
N LEU A 358 -4.07 -0.93 -1.32
CA LEU A 358 -3.41 0.32 -1.68
C LEU A 358 -3.91 0.80 -3.05
N LEU A 359 -4.62 1.92 -3.02
CA LEU A 359 -5.15 2.60 -4.20
C LEU A 359 -4.02 3.39 -4.90
N GLY A 360 -4.16 3.59 -6.21
CA GLY A 360 -3.19 4.30 -7.05
C GLY A 360 -3.86 5.37 -7.89
N ALA A 361 -4.24 5.00 -9.12
CA ALA A 361 -4.88 5.91 -10.07
C ALA A 361 -6.20 6.46 -9.53
N GLU A 362 -6.94 5.67 -8.74
CA GLU A 362 -8.24 5.96 -8.15
C GLU A 362 -8.20 7.19 -7.24
N THR A 363 -7.08 7.41 -6.55
CA THR A 363 -6.84 8.58 -5.68
C THR A 363 -5.97 9.66 -6.32
N LEU A 364 -5.07 9.30 -7.26
CA LEU A 364 -4.17 10.24 -7.92
C LEU A 364 -4.87 11.05 -9.03
N ARG A 365 -5.57 10.36 -9.95
CA ARG A 365 -6.24 10.93 -11.14
C ARG A 365 -7.74 10.67 -11.21
N GLY A 366 -8.28 9.81 -10.36
CA GLY A 366 -9.68 9.39 -10.37
C GLY A 366 -10.65 10.53 -10.03
N LEU A 367 -11.83 10.51 -10.65
CA LEU A 367 -12.87 11.55 -10.54
C LEU A 367 -13.67 11.51 -9.23
N HIS A 368 -13.65 10.37 -8.53
CA HIS A 368 -14.52 10.08 -7.40
C HIS A 368 -13.78 9.52 -6.17
N PRO A 369 -12.62 10.07 -5.79
CA PRO A 369 -11.71 9.35 -4.90
C PRO A 369 -12.30 9.14 -3.49
N LEU A 370 -13.22 10.00 -3.02
CA LEU A 370 -13.96 9.80 -1.75
C LEU A 370 -14.97 8.66 -1.87
N VAL A 371 -15.61 8.50 -3.02
CA VAL A 371 -16.60 7.44 -3.20
C VAL A 371 -15.88 6.09 -3.23
N THR A 372 -14.67 6.03 -3.81
CA THR A 372 -13.73 4.91 -3.65
C THR A 372 -13.41 4.64 -2.18
N ALA A 373 -13.34 5.68 -1.32
CA ALA A 373 -13.09 5.55 0.12
C ALA A 373 -14.25 4.93 0.89
N GLU A 374 -15.41 5.57 0.78
CA GLU A 374 -16.60 5.30 1.59
C GLU A 374 -17.34 4.05 1.10
N THR A 375 -16.99 3.55 -0.09
CA THR A 375 -17.38 2.22 -0.59
C THR A 375 -17.09 1.16 0.48
N PRO A 376 -18.11 0.47 1.04
CA PRO A 376 -17.96 -0.38 2.23
C PRO A 376 -16.88 -1.48 2.13
N TYR A 377 -16.59 -1.99 0.94
CA TYR A 377 -15.56 -3.01 0.74
C TYR A 377 -14.13 -2.44 0.83
N VAL A 378 -13.96 -1.16 0.49
CA VAL A 378 -12.70 -0.42 0.63
C VAL A 378 -12.58 0.10 2.06
N SER A 379 -13.61 0.78 2.57
CA SER A 379 -13.57 1.27 3.96
C SER A 379 -13.43 0.13 4.95
N GLU A 380 -14.36 -0.82 5.00
CA GLU A 380 -14.35 -1.88 6.01
C GLU A 380 -13.30 -2.98 5.76
N PHE A 381 -12.34 -2.85 4.82
CA PHE A 381 -11.42 -3.91 4.38
C PHE A 381 -10.78 -4.73 5.51
N GLY A 382 -10.07 -4.07 6.44
CA GLY A 382 -9.44 -4.76 7.58
C GLY A 382 -10.42 -5.37 8.57
N SER A 383 -11.68 -4.91 8.54
CA SER A 383 -12.77 -5.16 9.50
C SER A 383 -13.90 -6.03 8.96
N LEU A 384 -13.85 -6.39 7.66
CA LEU A 384 -14.73 -7.34 6.98
C LEU A 384 -14.54 -8.73 7.60
N ARG A 385 -15.14 -8.93 8.78
CA ARG A 385 -15.28 -10.23 9.45
C ARG A 385 -16.23 -11.07 8.60
N PRO A 386 -15.77 -12.14 7.93
CA PRO A 386 -16.66 -12.99 7.16
C PRO A 386 -17.55 -13.71 8.19
N LYS A 387 -18.85 -13.39 8.20
CA LYS A 387 -19.80 -13.95 9.19
C LYS A 387 -19.91 -15.49 9.16
N MET A 388 -19.33 -16.12 8.14
CA MET A 388 -19.26 -17.56 7.91
C MET A 388 -17.89 -18.17 8.24
N ALA A 389 -16.84 -17.37 8.41
CA ALA A 389 -15.52 -17.83 8.82
C ALA A 389 -15.36 -17.65 10.33
N GLY A 390 -15.47 -18.73 11.10
CA GLY A 390 -15.20 -18.70 12.54
C GLY A 390 -13.77 -18.21 12.81
N SER A 391 -13.59 -17.25 13.71
CA SER A 391 -12.29 -16.62 14.01
C SER A 391 -11.22 -17.63 14.41
N SER A 392 -11.60 -18.64 15.19
CA SER A 392 -10.74 -19.76 15.58
C SER A 392 -10.16 -20.55 14.41
N MET A 393 -10.79 -20.50 13.22
CA MET A 393 -10.27 -21.13 12.00
C MET A 393 -9.00 -20.44 11.51
N GLN A 394 -8.91 -19.11 11.56
CA GLN A 394 -7.68 -18.39 11.16
C GLN A 394 -6.55 -18.61 12.16
N LEU A 395 -6.84 -18.48 13.47
CA LEU A 395 -5.90 -18.77 14.55
C LEU A 395 -5.35 -20.21 14.45
N ASN A 396 -6.23 -21.21 14.31
CA ASN A 396 -5.80 -22.60 14.21
C ASN A 396 -5.06 -22.90 12.89
N ARG A 397 -5.47 -22.33 11.74
CA ARG A 397 -4.75 -22.47 10.46
C ARG A 397 -3.30 -22.01 10.58
N ILE A 398 -3.06 -20.84 11.18
CA ILE A 398 -1.70 -20.30 11.33
C ILE A 398 -0.85 -21.20 12.24
N LEU A 399 -1.42 -21.68 13.35
CA LEU A 399 -0.74 -22.56 14.30
C LEU A 399 -0.45 -23.95 13.73
N LEU A 400 -1.32 -24.49 12.88
CA LEU A 400 -1.11 -25.76 12.17
C LEU A 400 0.00 -25.68 11.10
N THR A 401 0.27 -24.49 10.56
CA THR A 401 1.35 -24.28 9.57
C THR A 401 2.69 -23.87 10.17
N HIS A 402 2.84 -23.89 11.50
CA HIS A 402 3.99 -23.33 12.20
C HIS A 402 5.04 -24.40 12.56
N ALA A 403 6.28 -23.96 12.79
CA ALA A 403 7.32 -24.82 13.34
C ALA A 403 6.95 -25.29 14.76
N PRO A 404 7.41 -26.46 15.22
CA PRO A 404 7.02 -27.03 16.53
C PRO A 404 7.46 -26.20 17.75
N TYR A 405 8.34 -25.20 17.56
CA TYR A 405 8.82 -24.30 18.60
C TYR A 405 8.64 -22.84 18.16
N MET A 406 8.10 -22.01 19.06
CA MET A 406 7.84 -20.58 18.84
C MET A 406 8.72 -19.72 19.77
N THR A 407 8.97 -18.47 19.39
CA THR A 407 9.68 -17.53 20.27
C THR A 407 8.86 -17.18 21.51
N LYS A 408 9.51 -16.75 22.61
CA LYS A 408 8.81 -16.38 23.87
C LYS A 408 7.72 -15.32 23.64
N LEU A 409 8.00 -14.29 22.84
CA LEU A 409 7.05 -13.22 22.51
C LEU A 409 5.87 -13.72 21.65
N GLU A 410 6.14 -14.63 20.73
CA GLU A 410 5.13 -15.20 19.84
C GLU A 410 4.20 -16.18 20.57
N SER A 411 4.74 -17.01 21.45
CA SER A 411 3.97 -17.87 22.36
C SER A 411 3.04 -17.04 23.26
N LEU A 412 3.53 -15.91 23.79
CA LEU A 412 2.69 -14.96 24.55
C LEU A 412 1.60 -14.33 23.67
N ALA A 413 1.91 -13.86 22.47
CA ALA A 413 0.93 -13.26 21.56
C ALA A 413 -0.16 -14.24 21.10
N SER A 414 0.22 -15.49 20.80
CA SER A 414 -0.67 -16.61 20.50
C SER A 414 -1.60 -16.90 21.68
N SER A 415 -1.03 -16.99 22.89
CA SER A 415 -1.76 -17.26 24.13
C SER A 415 -2.74 -16.14 24.47
N ALA A 416 -2.32 -14.88 24.39
CA ALA A 416 -3.18 -13.72 24.62
C ALA A 416 -4.36 -13.69 23.62
N THR A 417 -4.10 -13.90 22.33
CA THR A 417 -5.14 -13.98 21.29
C THR A 417 -6.15 -15.11 21.58
N ARG A 418 -5.65 -16.30 21.95
CA ARG A 418 -6.49 -17.45 22.29
C ARG A 418 -7.29 -17.28 23.58
N VAL A 419 -6.75 -16.56 24.58
CA VAL A 419 -7.46 -16.20 25.81
C VAL A 419 -8.54 -15.17 25.51
N ALA A 420 -8.21 -14.11 24.77
CA ALA A 420 -9.14 -13.06 24.37
C ALA A 420 -10.35 -13.63 23.59
N GLU A 421 -10.11 -14.55 22.65
CA GLU A 421 -11.20 -15.27 21.95
C GLU A 421 -12.04 -16.12 22.93
N LYS A 422 -11.41 -16.93 23.79
CA LYS A 422 -12.12 -17.80 24.74
C LYS A 422 -12.99 -17.05 25.76
N ILE A 423 -12.59 -15.85 26.18
CA ILE A 423 -13.36 -15.03 27.13
C ILE A 423 -14.25 -14.00 26.43
N ASN A 424 -14.29 -13.98 25.10
CA ASN A 424 -14.98 -12.99 24.27
C ASN A 424 -14.62 -11.53 24.67
N ALA A 425 -13.32 -11.26 24.84
CA ALA A 425 -12.81 -9.95 25.24
C ALA A 425 -13.19 -8.86 24.22
N GLY A 426 -13.53 -7.67 24.71
CA GLY A 426 -13.92 -6.54 23.85
C GLY A 426 -12.74 -5.88 23.13
N LEU A 427 -11.53 -6.04 23.67
CA LEU A 427 -10.30 -5.36 23.24
C LEU A 427 -9.09 -6.17 23.72
N ILE A 428 -8.02 -6.22 22.92
CA ILE A 428 -6.66 -6.59 23.38
C ILE A 428 -5.83 -5.30 23.52
N ILE A 429 -5.13 -5.10 24.64
CA ILE A 429 -4.24 -3.93 24.81
C ILE A 429 -2.77 -4.35 24.72
N VAL A 430 -2.03 -3.75 23.79
CA VAL A 430 -0.59 -3.99 23.62
C VAL A 430 0.18 -2.71 23.91
N MET A 431 1.03 -2.73 24.94
CA MET A 431 2.02 -1.69 25.19
C MET A 431 3.18 -1.84 24.19
N VAL A 432 3.45 -0.80 23.39
CA VAL A 432 4.37 -0.88 22.25
C VAL A 432 5.65 -0.07 22.50
N GLN A 433 6.78 -0.79 22.55
CA GLN A 433 8.14 -0.20 22.60
C GLN A 433 8.94 -0.38 21.29
N SER A 434 8.62 -1.40 20.48
CA SER A 434 9.41 -1.79 19.28
C SER A 434 8.57 -2.33 18.12
N GLY A 435 7.24 -2.20 18.17
CA GLY A 435 6.30 -2.70 17.15
C GLY A 435 6.16 -4.24 17.06
N ARG A 436 7.18 -5.03 17.42
CA ARG A 436 7.17 -6.49 17.19
C ARG A 436 6.05 -7.22 17.92
N THR A 437 5.74 -6.86 19.18
CA THR A 437 4.68 -7.51 19.97
C THR A 437 3.31 -7.35 19.33
N VAL A 438 2.96 -6.14 18.88
CA VAL A 438 1.67 -5.88 18.19
C VAL A 438 1.62 -6.52 16.80
N SER A 439 2.75 -6.60 16.08
CA SER A 439 2.85 -7.39 14.85
C SER A 439 2.54 -8.88 15.09
N LEU A 440 3.02 -9.44 16.21
CA LEU A 440 2.78 -10.84 16.58
C LEU A 440 1.35 -11.08 17.09
N VAL A 441 0.67 -10.10 17.68
CA VAL A 441 -0.77 -10.22 18.03
C VAL A 441 -1.63 -10.09 16.76
N SER A 442 -1.37 -9.09 15.90
CA SER A 442 -2.08 -8.91 14.63
C SER A 442 -1.89 -10.10 13.67
N LYS A 443 -0.72 -10.74 13.69
CA LYS A 443 -0.45 -12.01 12.98
C LYS A 443 -1.53 -13.06 13.22
N TYR A 444 -1.96 -13.24 14.47
CA TYR A 444 -2.94 -14.27 14.84
C TYR A 444 -4.41 -13.89 14.58
N ARG A 445 -4.65 -12.73 13.94
CA ARG A 445 -5.96 -12.24 13.45
C ARG A 445 -7.08 -12.33 14.51
N PRO A 446 -6.94 -11.72 15.70
CA PRO A 446 -7.99 -11.67 16.72
C PRO A 446 -9.31 -11.10 16.16
N PRO A 447 -10.49 -11.62 16.58
CA PRO A 447 -11.79 -11.09 16.16
C PRO A 447 -12.17 -9.76 16.82
N MET A 448 -11.45 -9.36 17.88
CA MET A 448 -11.57 -8.07 18.56
C MET A 448 -10.44 -7.12 18.14
N PRO A 449 -10.64 -5.78 18.20
CA PRO A 449 -9.58 -4.81 17.91
C PRO A 449 -8.39 -4.95 18.88
N ILE A 450 -7.22 -4.51 18.40
CA ILE A 450 -5.97 -4.44 19.15
C ILE A 450 -5.63 -2.97 19.39
N MET A 451 -5.66 -2.48 20.62
CA MET A 451 -5.19 -1.12 20.94
C MET A 451 -3.68 -1.11 21.13
N ALA A 452 -2.96 -0.47 20.22
CA ALA A 452 -1.51 -0.32 20.26
C ALA A 452 -1.13 0.96 20.99
N VAL A 453 -0.91 0.85 22.31
CA VAL A 453 -0.55 1.98 23.17
C VAL A 453 0.96 2.23 23.07
N VAL A 454 1.32 3.28 22.34
CA VAL A 454 2.70 3.76 22.22
C VAL A 454 2.92 4.85 23.27
N VAL A 455 3.89 4.65 24.15
CA VAL A 455 4.35 5.67 25.11
C VAL A 455 5.57 6.37 24.51
N PRO A 456 5.44 7.59 23.98
CA PRO A 456 6.56 8.29 23.36
C PRO A 456 7.53 8.81 24.44
N LYS A 457 8.83 8.82 24.12
CA LYS A 457 9.90 9.20 25.06
C LYS A 457 10.33 10.64 24.84
N LEU A 458 10.41 11.41 25.92
CA LEU A 458 10.91 12.78 25.87
C LEU A 458 12.43 12.79 26.10
N LYS A 459 13.22 12.78 25.01
CA LYS A 459 14.68 12.90 25.07
C LYS A 459 15.10 14.36 25.24
N SER A 460 16.02 14.61 26.15
CA SER A 460 16.71 15.90 26.25
C SER A 460 17.85 15.97 25.22
N THR A 461 17.87 17.02 24.42
CA THR A 461 18.97 17.34 23.50
C THR A 461 19.64 18.65 23.92
N ARG A 462 20.84 18.94 23.40
CA ARG A 462 21.58 20.19 23.71
C ARG A 462 20.82 21.48 23.33
N LEU A 463 19.74 21.38 22.55
CA LEU A 463 18.94 22.52 22.07
C LEU A 463 17.46 22.45 22.48
N GLY A 464 17.07 21.51 23.36
CA GLY A 464 15.70 21.36 23.85
C GLY A 464 15.20 19.92 23.86
N TRP A 465 13.91 19.73 24.14
CA TRP A 465 13.28 18.42 24.25
C TRP A 465 12.74 17.92 22.89
N GLN A 466 13.03 16.67 22.54
CA GLN A 466 12.48 15.99 21.38
C GLN A 466 11.62 14.80 21.81
N LEU A 467 10.52 14.55 21.09
CA LEU A 467 9.56 13.50 21.41
C LEU A 467 9.65 12.33 20.43
N GLU A 468 10.34 11.27 20.86
CA GLU A 468 10.62 10.08 20.06
C GLU A 468 9.51 9.03 20.17
N GLY A 469 9.33 8.24 19.11
CA GLY A 469 8.41 7.08 19.09
C GLY A 469 7.07 7.33 18.38
N LYS A 470 6.79 8.55 17.89
CA LYS A 470 5.58 8.82 17.07
C LYS A 470 5.49 7.90 15.85
N TYR A 471 6.64 7.62 15.22
CA TYR A 471 6.75 6.69 14.10
C TYR A 471 6.24 5.28 14.43
N LEU A 472 6.40 4.78 15.67
CA LEU A 472 5.87 3.46 16.06
C LEU A 472 4.34 3.41 15.96
N ALA A 473 3.67 4.51 16.33
CA ALA A 473 2.21 4.61 16.29
C ALA A 473 1.68 4.77 14.86
N ARG A 474 2.46 5.40 13.96
CA ARG A 474 2.13 5.44 12.54
C ARG A 474 2.42 4.10 11.86
N GLN A 475 3.56 3.47 12.11
CA GLN A 475 3.90 2.16 11.51
C GLN A 475 2.91 1.05 11.88
N THR A 476 2.23 1.12 13.03
CA THR A 476 1.17 0.16 13.39
C THR A 476 -0.16 0.41 12.67
N CYS A 477 -0.35 1.54 11.97
CA CYS A 477 -1.49 1.80 11.07
C CYS A 477 -1.59 0.81 9.89
N LEU A 478 -0.49 0.09 9.61
CA LEU A 478 -0.38 -0.91 8.55
C LEU A 478 -0.85 -2.32 8.98
N LEU A 479 -0.98 -2.57 10.28
CA LEU A 479 -1.29 -3.90 10.82
C LEU A 479 -2.80 -4.10 10.94
N ARG A 480 -3.34 -5.19 10.38
CA ARG A 480 -4.80 -5.45 10.42
C ARG A 480 -5.34 -5.54 11.84
N GLY A 481 -6.48 -4.88 12.06
CA GLY A 481 -7.18 -4.86 13.35
C GLY A 481 -6.52 -3.98 14.43
N VAL A 482 -5.42 -3.30 14.13
CA VAL A 482 -4.69 -2.47 15.08
C VAL A 482 -5.19 -1.03 15.05
N VAL A 483 -5.50 -0.49 16.24
CA VAL A 483 -5.85 0.92 16.45
C VAL A 483 -4.71 1.55 17.28
N PRO A 484 -3.88 2.42 16.69
CA PRO A 484 -2.79 3.06 17.42
C PRO A 484 -3.27 4.19 18.33
N MET A 485 -2.69 4.25 19.53
CA MET A 485 -2.92 5.31 20.50
C MET A 485 -1.58 5.84 21.00
N LEU A 486 -1.35 7.16 20.87
CA LEU A 486 -0.25 7.83 21.54
C LEU A 486 -0.66 8.18 22.97
N ALA A 487 0.02 7.59 23.95
CA ALA A 487 -0.13 7.95 25.35
C ALA A 487 0.58 9.27 25.68
N ALA A 488 0.35 9.80 26.88
CA ALA A 488 1.13 10.92 27.40
C ALA A 488 2.63 10.56 27.48
N PRO A 489 3.54 11.51 27.18
CA PRO A 489 4.98 11.25 27.28
C PRO A 489 5.40 11.01 28.73
N MET A 490 6.32 10.08 28.93
CA MET A 490 7.03 9.93 30.21
C MET A 490 8.43 10.54 30.11
N SER A 491 8.87 11.19 31.18
CA SER A 491 10.25 11.64 31.34
C SER A 491 11.15 10.48 31.75
N GLU A 492 12.40 10.48 31.29
CA GLU A 492 13.40 9.49 31.70
C GLU A 492 13.65 9.62 33.22
N GLY A 493 13.18 8.62 33.98
CA GLY A 493 13.20 8.59 35.45
C GLY A 493 11.84 8.35 36.10
N SER A 494 10.72 8.61 35.42
CA SER A 494 9.36 8.41 35.97
C SER A 494 8.88 6.95 35.85
N GLY A 495 9.38 6.06 36.72
CA GLY A 495 9.08 4.62 36.72
C GLY A 495 7.65 4.21 37.14
N GLY A 496 6.65 5.07 36.97
CA GLY A 496 5.26 4.84 37.39
C GLY A 496 4.29 4.99 36.22
N ALA A 497 3.78 3.87 35.72
CA ALA A 497 2.74 3.85 34.69
C ALA A 497 1.41 4.40 35.25
N ARG A 498 1.15 5.70 35.05
CA ARG A 498 -0.19 6.27 35.26
C ARG A 498 -1.13 5.64 34.23
N ALA A 499 -2.16 4.95 34.73
CA ALA A 499 -3.21 4.37 33.88
C ALA A 499 -3.86 5.48 33.05
N VAL A 500 -3.86 5.31 31.72
CA VAL A 500 -4.58 6.20 30.79
C VAL A 500 -6.05 5.82 30.85
N GLU A 501 -6.95 6.80 31.03
CA GLU A 501 -8.39 6.56 31.05
C GLU A 501 -8.86 5.95 29.71
N PRO A 502 -9.36 4.71 29.68
CA PRO A 502 -9.67 4.02 28.43
C PRO A 502 -11.12 4.33 28.02
N GLY A 503 -11.35 5.49 27.40
CA GLY A 503 -12.64 5.90 26.81
C GLY A 503 -13.14 5.04 25.62
N LEU A 504 -12.70 3.79 25.56
CA LEU A 504 -12.93 2.78 24.52
C LEU A 504 -13.49 1.46 25.10
N ALA A 505 -13.44 1.26 26.43
CA ALA A 505 -14.01 0.10 27.10
C ALA A 505 -15.39 0.44 27.69
N TRP A 506 -16.42 -0.31 27.31
CA TRP A 506 -17.75 -0.17 27.89
C TRP A 506 -17.78 -0.72 29.33
N PRO A 507 -18.61 -0.19 30.23
CA PRO A 507 -18.79 -0.77 31.57
C PRO A 507 -19.18 -2.25 31.48
N GLY A 508 -18.33 -3.13 32.02
CA GLY A 508 -18.49 -4.59 31.96
C GLY A 508 -17.75 -5.32 30.83
N CYS A 509 -17.03 -4.62 29.94
CA CYS A 509 -16.15 -5.29 28.97
C CYS A 509 -14.92 -5.89 29.67
N VAL A 510 -14.67 -7.18 29.44
CA VAL A 510 -13.40 -7.83 29.78
C VAL A 510 -12.35 -7.41 28.73
N VAL A 511 -11.16 -7.04 29.22
CA VAL A 511 -9.99 -6.64 28.42
C VAL A 511 -8.90 -7.69 28.59
N ALA A 512 -8.14 -7.97 27.54
CA ALA A 512 -7.03 -8.94 27.50
C ALA A 512 -5.69 -8.29 27.14
#